data_AF-A0A7D3XAD3-F1
#
_entry.id   AF-A0A7D3XAD3-F1
#
_cell.length_a   1.000
_cell.length_b   1.000
_cell.length_c   1.000
_cell.angle_alpha   90.00
_cell.angle_beta   90.00
_cell.angle_gamma   90.00
#
_symmetry.space_group_name_H-M   'P 1'
#
loop_
_entity.id
_entity.type
_entity.pdbx_description
1 polymer ?
#
loop_
_entity_poly.entity_id
_entity_poly.type
_entity_poly.pdbx_seq_one_letter_code
_entity_poly.pdbx_strand_id
1 'polypeptide(L)'
;MNQLWQRLKADTPPFWRKVRNLSASALIVVSGLLGEADKVGEELAHYLRYAFVALTTVAGTAQLTCQDKKDDTPTPPTPTA
;
A
#
# COMPACT_ATOMS: atom_id res chain seq x y z
N MET A 1 -19.16 -8.34 -15.76
CA MET A 1 -18.61 -7.90 -14.45
C MET A 1 -17.21 -7.28 -14.52
N ASN A 2 -16.44 -7.42 -15.60
CA ASN A 2 -15.06 -6.91 -15.66
C ASN A 2 -14.94 -5.39 -15.84
N GLN A 3 -15.92 -4.73 -16.46
CA GLN A 3 -15.82 -3.29 -16.77
C GLN A 3 -15.97 -2.37 -15.56
N LEU A 4 -16.84 -2.72 -14.60
CA LEU A 4 -16.97 -1.99 -13.33
C LEU A 4 -15.71 -2.12 -12.47
N TRP A 5 -15.13 -3.32 -12.42
CA TRP A 5 -13.89 -3.57 -11.69
C TRP A 5 -12.69 -2.81 -12.28
N GLN A 6 -12.59 -2.78 -13.61
CA GLN A 6 -11.58 -2.03 -14.35
C GLN A 6 -11.73 -0.51 -14.17
N ARG A 7 -12.97 0.00 -14.15
CA ARG A 7 -13.25 1.43 -13.85
C ARG A 7 -12.94 1.78 -12.40
N LEU A 8 -13.28 0.90 -11.46
CA LEU A 8 -12.91 1.10 -10.05
C LEU A 8 -11.39 1.16 -9.90
N LYS A 9 -10.65 0.25 -10.54
CA LYS A 9 -9.17 0.26 -10.60
C LYS A 9 -8.59 1.52 -11.25
N ALA A 10 -9.25 2.06 -12.28
CA ALA A 10 -8.78 3.26 -12.99
C ALA A 10 -9.00 4.56 -12.20
N ASP A 11 -10.09 4.67 -11.43
CA ASP A 11 -10.41 5.87 -10.62
C ASP A 11 -9.83 5.85 -9.19
N THR A 12 -9.45 4.67 -8.68
CA THR A 12 -8.88 4.54 -7.32
C THR A 12 -7.35 4.64 -7.13
N PRO A 13 -6.47 4.89 -8.14
CA PRO A 13 -5.04 5.02 -7.87
C PRO A 13 -4.65 6.14 -6.88
N PRO A 14 -5.26 7.34 -6.88
CA PRO A 14 -4.88 8.38 -5.91
C PRO A 14 -5.35 8.07 -4.49
N PHE A 15 -6.49 7.39 -4.32
CA PHE A 15 -6.95 6.91 -3.01
C PHE A 15 -6.01 5.84 -2.46
N TRP A 16 -5.71 4.79 -3.23
CA TRP A 16 -4.84 3.71 -2.78
C TRP A 16 -3.38 4.14 -2.60
N ARG A 17 -2.88 5.12 -3.36
CA ARG A 17 -1.57 5.74 -3.11
C ARG A 17 -1.53 6.47 -1.75
N LYS A 18 -2.59 7.21 -1.40
CA LYS A 18 -2.71 7.85 -0.09
C LYS A 18 -2.79 6.80 1.02
N VAL A 19 -3.63 5.78 0.86
CA VAL A 19 -3.74 4.66 1.81
C VAL A 19 -2.40 3.95 1.99
N ARG A 20 -1.67 3.68 0.90
CA ARG A 20 -0.32 3.07 0.94
C ARG A 20 0.64 3.94 1.75
N ASN A 21 0.72 5.23 1.45
CA ASN A 21 1.65 6.13 2.14
C ASN A 21 1.29 6.25 3.63
N LEU A 22 0.01 6.40 3.96
CA LEU A 22 -0.47 6.52 5.33
C LEU A 22 -0.24 5.23 6.13
N SER A 23 -0.49 4.07 5.50
CA SER A 23 -0.23 2.76 6.11
C SER A 23 1.27 2.52 6.30
N ALA A 24 2.11 2.92 5.34
CA ALA A 24 3.57 2.82 5.47
C ALA A 24 4.10 3.70 6.61
N SER A 25 3.63 4.95 6.72
CA SER A 25 3.98 5.82 7.84
C SER A 25 3.53 5.25 9.19
N ALA A 26 2.31 4.73 9.27
CA ALA A 26 1.79 4.09 10.48
C ALA A 26 2.59 2.82 10.85
N LEU A 27 3.02 2.02 9.87
CA LEU A 27 3.87 0.85 10.10
C LEU A 27 5.23 1.22 10.70
N ILE A 28 5.85 2.33 10.27
CA ILE A 28 7.11 2.79 10.85
C ILE A 28 6.93 3.10 12.34
N VAL A 29 5.86 3.82 12.69
CA VAL A 29 5.55 4.18 14.09
C VAL A 29 5.26 2.93 14.92
N VAL A 30 4.39 2.05 14.43
CA VAL A 30 4.02 0.81 15.16
C VAL A 30 5.23 -0.13 15.32
N SER A 31 6.10 -0.22 14.30
CA SER A 31 7.32 -1.03 14.37
C SER A 31 8.33 -0.44 15.36
N GLY A 32 8.46 0.89 15.42
CA GLY A 32 9.29 1.57 16.42
C GLY A 32 8.79 1.32 17.84
N LEU A 33 7.48 1.43 18.06
CA LEU A 33 6.85 1.15 19.36
C LEU A 33 6.98 -0.32 19.75
N LEU A 34 6.89 -1.26 18.81
CA LEU A 34 7.15 -2.68 19.05
C LEU A 34 8.64 -2.96 19.36
N GLY A 35 9.56 -2.20 18.78
CA GLY A 35 10.99 -2.27 19.11
C GLY A 35 11.29 -1.83 20.55
N GLU A 36 10.41 -0.99 21.13
CA GLU A 36 10.45 -0.60 22.55
C GLU A 36 9.37 -1.31 23.38
N ALA A 37 8.93 -2.51 22.98
CA ALA A 37 7.83 -3.25 23.63
C ALA A 37 7.97 -3.35 25.16
N ASP A 38 9.20 -3.47 25.67
CA ASP A 38 9.50 -3.52 27.11
C ASP A 38 9.12 -2.23 27.87
N LYS A 39 9.03 -1.09 27.18
CA LYS A 39 8.68 0.22 27.77
C LYS A 39 7.19 0.56 27.70
N VAL A 40 6.48 0.02 26.71
CA VAL A 40 5.05 0.34 26.44
C VAL A 40 4.06 -0.59 27.15
N GLY A 41 4.54 -1.70 27.72
CA GLY A 41 3.73 -2.65 28.47
C GLY A 41 3.08 -3.72 27.59
N GLU A 42 2.82 -4.88 28.19
CA GLU A 42 2.45 -6.10 27.47
C GLU A 42 1.10 -6.01 26.74
N GLU A 43 0.10 -5.36 27.33
CA GLU A 43 -1.20 -5.12 26.69
C GLU A 43 -1.08 -4.24 25.44
N LEU A 44 -0.33 -3.13 25.53
CA LEU A 44 -0.15 -2.23 24.40
C LEU A 44 0.67 -2.89 23.28
N ALA A 45 1.70 -3.67 23.64
CA ALA A 45 2.44 -4.48 22.67
C ALA A 45 1.53 -5.50 21.95
N HIS A 46 0.54 -6.07 22.64
CA HIS A 46 -0.44 -6.97 22.04
C HIS A 46 -1.30 -6.25 20.99
N TYR A 47 -1.84 -5.07 21.31
CA TYR A 47 -2.60 -4.26 20.34
C TYR A 47 -1.73 -3.78 19.16
N LEU A 48 -0.47 -3.41 19.42
CA LEU A 48 0.46 -2.98 18.37
C LEU A 48 0.76 -4.11 17.38
N ARG A 49 0.83 -5.37 17.81
CA ARG A 49 0.98 -6.52 16.90
C ARG A 49 -0.23 -6.68 15.97
N TYR A 50 -1.45 -6.53 16.48
CA TYR A 50 -2.65 -6.54 15.65
C TYR A 50 -2.69 -5.35 14.67
N ALA A 51 -2.31 -4.16 15.15
CA ALA A 51 -2.21 -2.97 14.29
C ALA A 51 -1.18 -3.18 13.18
N PHE A 52 -0.04 -3.80 13.47
CA PHE A 52 0.97 -4.13 12.48
C PHE A 52 0.43 -5.07 11.39
N VAL A 53 -0.25 -6.16 11.77
CA VAL A 53 -0.86 -7.11 10.81
C VAL A 53 -1.93 -6.43 9.96
N ALA A 54 -2.80 -5.62 10.56
CA ALA A 54 -3.83 -4.88 9.83
C ALA A 54 -3.20 -3.88 8.84
N LEU A 55 -2.23 -3.09 9.27
CA LEU A 55 -1.58 -2.08 8.43
C LEU A 55 -0.73 -2.70 7.33
N THR A 56 -0.03 -3.81 7.58
CA THR A 56 0.71 -4.55 6.54
C THR A 56 -0.23 -5.15 5.50
N THR A 57 -1.37 -5.70 5.94
CA THR A 57 -2.42 -6.20 5.03
C THR A 57 -2.95 -5.09 4.14
N VAL A 58 -3.33 -3.95 4.73
CA VAL A 58 -3.83 -2.78 3.98
C VAL A 58 -2.77 -2.22 3.04
N ALA A 59 -1.50 -2.13 3.48
CA ALA A 59 -0.40 -1.68 2.63
C ALA A 59 -0.15 -2.61 1.44
N GLY A 60 -0.20 -3.94 1.67
CA GLY A 60 -0.08 -4.95 0.62
C GLY A 60 -1.24 -4.89 -0.39
N THR A 61 -2.48 -4.78 0.09
CA THR A 61 -3.66 -4.58 -0.77
C THR A 61 -3.55 -3.29 -1.58
N ALA A 62 -3.07 -2.20 -0.96
CA ALA A 62 -2.85 -0.95 -1.64
C ALA A 62 -1.75 -1.04 -2.72
N GLN A 63 -0.66 -1.77 -2.45
CA GLN A 63 0.40 -2.01 -3.43
C GLN A 63 -0.09 -2.81 -4.64
N LEU A 64 -0.81 -3.92 -4.41
CA LEU A 64 -1.39 -4.73 -5.50
C LEU A 64 -2.39 -3.94 -6.34
N THR A 65 -3.18 -3.08 -5.69
CA THR A 65 -4.18 -2.26 -6.40
C THR A 65 -3.54 -1.10 -7.16
N CYS A 66 -2.37 -0.62 -6.73
CA CYS A 66 -1.62 0.45 -7.41
C CYS A 66 -0.74 -0.05 -8.56
N GLN A 67 -0.58 -1.36 -8.78
CA GLN A 67 0.29 -1.90 -9.85
C GLN A 67 -0.29 -1.83 -11.27
N ASP A 68 -1.52 -1.33 -11.45
CA ASP A 68 -2.08 -1.14 -12.79
C ASP A 68 -1.58 0.16 -13.45
N LYS A 69 -0.44 0.02 -14.13
CA LYS A 69 -0.12 0.48 -15.50
C LYS A 69 1.40 0.42 -15.66
N LYS A 70 1.91 -0.72 -16.15
CA LYS A 70 3.07 -0.63 -17.04
C LYS A 70 2.53 0.01 -18.31
N ASP A 71 3.03 1.20 -18.62
CA ASP A 71 2.78 1.86 -19.89
C ASP A 71 3.23 0.94 -21.03
N ASP A 72 2.30 0.19 -21.62
CA ASP A 72 2.42 -0.25 -23.01
C ASP A 72 2.18 0.97 -23.92
N THR A 73 3.00 2.02 -23.75
CA THR A 73 3.09 3.05 -24.78
C THR A 73 3.84 2.41 -25.94
N PRO A 74 3.21 2.18 -27.11
CA PRO A 74 3.94 1.66 -28.24
C PRO A 74 4.95 2.74 -28.66
N THR A 75 6.24 2.44 -28.51
CA THR A 75 7.32 3.29 -29.03
C THR A 75 7.04 3.55 -30.51
N PRO A 76 6.95 4.80 -30.98
CA PRO A 76 6.91 5.07 -32.42
C PRO A 76 8.17 4.49 -33.06
N PRO A 77 8.09 3.84 -34.24
CA PRO A 77 9.29 3.38 -34.91
C PRO A 77 10.16 4.59 -35.25
N THR A 78 11.42 4.55 -34.83
CA THR A 78 12.45 5.52 -35.22
C THR A 78 12.50 5.59 -36.74
N PRO A 79 12.36 6.77 -37.38
CA PRO A 79 12.56 6.88 -38.82
C PRO A 79 14.04 6.61 -39.13
N THR A 80 14.29 5.56 -39.91
CA THR A 80 15.61 5.25 -40.46
C THR A 80 15.96 6.33 -41.48
N ALA A 81 17.06 7.06 -41.24
CA ALA A 81 17.70 7.93 -42.21
C ALA A 81 18.77 7.15 -43.00
#